data_AF-H8FWX0-F1
#
_entry.id   AF-H8FWX0-F1
#
_cell.length_a   1.000
_cell.length_b   1.000
_cell.length_c   1.000
_cell.angle_alpha   90.00
_cell.angle_beta   90.00
_cell.angle_gamma   90.00
#
_symmetry.space_group_name_H-M   'P 1'
#
loop_
_entity.id
_entity.type
_entity.pdbx_description
1 polymer ?
#
loop_
_entity_poly.entity_id
_entity_poly.type
_entity_poly.pdbx_seq_one_letter_code
_entity_poly.pdbx_strand_id
1 'polypeptide(L)'
;MGGGSVLIEINAEIALWRDLSTILRDVKFENPDVGPINALDEIDIFVISPPKCGTTALQRGFERLGRKVLHAHNDPTTYEAFPNGNILRDAGITLDVMFRYRRALGRGPLHIFCGYRDPVGWYLSLAGQFSLPLNDALRDELVRNISQVAPWVRYSFEETRAAIEAAVGFDILTEPVDLERGYSLMRQGDVTVVLYRFDRLDSLADYIRQTIDPAFTLTRERANLDETYRHYTENFRLPRKVCESIFQGSIFSHFFSEDDRLRLIEKYSGNPGQETRSISSPDETLWSYPPEALTRALYGYLLGRQPEPAAMVNTPTIIRSSQDVTVAVRGILESDEFKLNHPRAVLAAKAHGRLGRRPRIIDVGAQTLGPGSHIYDALMRYCEVEIIGFGNPPWK
;
A
#
# COMPACT_ATOMS: atom_id res chain seq x y z
N MET A 1 -7.68 -9.04 41.40
CA MET A 1 -8.47 -10.00 40.58
C MET A 1 -8.02 -9.98 39.11
N GLY A 2 -6.71 -10.13 38.82
CA GLY A 2 -6.16 -10.05 37.45
C GLY A 2 -5.66 -11.36 36.83
N GLY A 3 -5.66 -12.48 37.58
CA GLY A 3 -5.08 -13.74 37.12
C GLY A 3 -5.93 -14.55 36.13
N GLY A 4 -7.24 -14.26 36.03
CA GLY A 4 -8.15 -15.01 35.15
C GLY A 4 -7.97 -14.71 33.66
N SER A 5 -7.65 -13.46 33.30
CA SER A 5 -7.51 -13.04 31.89
C SER A 5 -6.27 -13.65 31.24
N VAL A 6 -5.14 -13.67 31.96
CA VAL A 6 -3.85 -14.17 31.45
C VAL A 6 -3.90 -15.66 31.14
N LEU A 7 -4.59 -16.46 31.96
CA LEU A 7 -4.72 -17.90 31.72
C LEU A 7 -5.61 -18.22 30.50
N ILE A 8 -6.60 -17.38 30.21
CA ILE A 8 -7.46 -17.56 29.03
C ILE A 8 -6.67 -17.29 27.74
N GLU A 9 -5.88 -16.21 27.72
CA GLU A 9 -5.03 -15.85 26.57
C GLU A 9 -3.98 -16.91 26.26
N ILE A 10 -3.29 -17.43 27.27
CA ILE A 10 -2.28 -18.50 27.10
C ILE A 10 -2.92 -19.76 26.51
N ASN A 11 -4.09 -20.16 26.99
CA ASN A 11 -4.77 -21.36 26.49
C ASN A 11 -5.23 -21.20 25.03
N ALA A 12 -5.72 -20.02 24.65
CA ALA A 12 -6.11 -19.72 23.27
C ALA A 12 -4.90 -19.75 22.33
N GLU A 13 -3.77 -19.18 22.76
CA GLU A 13 -2.53 -19.19 21.97
C GLU A 13 -1.97 -20.61 21.78
N ILE A 14 -1.97 -21.43 22.84
CA ILE A 14 -1.56 -22.84 22.76
C ILE A 14 -2.46 -23.63 21.80
N ALA A 15 -3.78 -23.39 21.83
CA ALA A 15 -4.71 -24.02 20.89
C ALA A 15 -4.37 -23.65 19.45
N LEU A 16 -4.14 -22.36 19.18
CA LEU A 16 -3.77 -21.87 17.86
C LEU A 16 -2.45 -22.47 17.35
N TRP A 17 -1.46 -22.66 18.22
CA TRP A 17 -0.20 -23.32 17.85
C TRP A 17 -0.36 -24.81 17.53
N ARG A 18 -1.28 -25.50 18.22
CA ARG A 18 -1.61 -26.89 17.90
C ARG A 18 -2.29 -27.01 16.54
N ASP A 19 -3.20 -26.09 16.24
CA ASP A 19 -3.88 -26.02 14.95
C ASP A 19 -2.89 -25.72 13.83
N LEU A 20 -2.00 -24.74 14.02
CA LEU A 20 -0.91 -24.44 13.09
C LEU A 20 -0.02 -25.66 12.82
N SER A 21 0.48 -26.31 13.88
CA SER A 21 1.35 -27.48 13.73
C SER A 21 0.65 -28.64 13.02
N THR A 22 -0.64 -28.83 13.28
CA THR A 22 -1.48 -29.83 12.61
C THR A 22 -1.65 -29.50 11.13
N ILE A 23 -2.02 -28.26 10.81
CA ILE A 23 -2.21 -27.78 9.44
C ILE A 23 -0.92 -27.88 8.64
N LEU A 24 0.22 -27.43 9.19
CA LEU A 24 1.52 -27.53 8.51
C LEU A 24 2.00 -28.97 8.31
N ARG A 25 1.51 -29.93 9.10
CA ARG A 25 1.80 -31.36 8.88
C ARG A 25 0.90 -31.97 7.83
N ASP A 26 -0.40 -31.65 7.88
CA ASP A 26 -1.43 -32.37 7.13
C ASP A 26 -1.70 -31.73 5.76
N VAL A 27 -1.33 -30.47 5.56
CA VAL A 27 -1.51 -29.72 4.32
C VAL A 27 -0.17 -29.29 3.75
N LYS A 28 0.12 -29.71 2.51
CA LYS A 28 1.32 -29.27 1.79
C LYS A 28 1.10 -27.87 1.19
N PHE A 29 1.95 -26.93 1.53
CA PHE A 29 1.94 -25.57 0.99
C PHE A 29 3.17 -25.38 0.10
N GLU A 30 2.98 -25.50 -1.21
CA GLU A 30 4.07 -25.36 -2.18
C GLU A 30 3.94 -24.04 -2.93
N ASN A 31 4.82 -23.09 -2.61
CA ASN A 31 5.10 -21.96 -3.49
C ASN A 31 6.60 -21.62 -3.40
N PRO A 32 7.37 -21.83 -4.49
CA PRO A 32 8.81 -21.54 -4.50
C PRO A 32 9.13 -20.04 -4.37
N ASP A 33 8.17 -19.15 -4.58
CA ASP A 33 8.30 -17.71 -4.34
C ASP A 33 7.93 -17.30 -2.90
N VAL A 34 7.40 -18.22 -2.08
CA VAL A 34 7.13 -17.96 -0.64
C VAL A 34 8.08 -18.72 0.29
N GLY A 35 8.56 -19.88 -0.14
CA GLY A 35 9.46 -20.73 0.64
C GLY A 35 8.74 -21.82 1.43
N PRO A 36 9.49 -22.64 2.20
CA PRO A 36 9.01 -23.90 2.76
C PRO A 36 8.25 -23.69 4.08
N ILE A 37 7.06 -23.08 4.03
CA ILE A 37 6.24 -22.79 5.21
C ILE A 37 5.92 -24.03 6.06
N ASN A 38 5.85 -25.22 5.46
CA ASN A 38 5.70 -26.50 6.20
C ASN A 38 6.86 -26.78 7.17
N ALA A 39 8.02 -26.15 6.97
CA ALA A 39 9.19 -26.23 7.85
C ALA A 39 9.39 -24.93 8.64
N LEU A 40 8.29 -24.29 9.05
CA LEU A 40 8.30 -23.03 9.79
C LEU A 40 9.19 -23.08 11.05
N ASP A 41 9.32 -24.24 11.70
CA ASP A 41 10.14 -24.45 12.88
C ASP A 41 11.65 -24.37 12.63
N GLU A 42 12.07 -24.35 11.37
CA GLU A 42 13.44 -24.21 10.92
C GLU A 42 13.71 -22.83 10.26
N ILE A 43 12.70 -21.97 10.10
CA ILE A 43 12.84 -20.65 9.48
C ILE A 43 13.32 -19.64 10.53
N ASP A 44 14.51 -19.08 10.33
CA ASP A 44 15.07 -17.98 11.12
C ASP A 44 15.12 -16.64 10.34
N ILE A 45 14.91 -16.70 9.01
CA ILE A 45 14.90 -15.55 8.12
C ILE A 45 13.52 -15.34 7.50
N PHE A 46 12.97 -14.15 7.70
CA PHE A 46 11.71 -13.67 7.13
C PHE A 46 12.02 -12.51 6.18
N VAL A 47 11.65 -12.61 4.91
CA VAL A 47 11.76 -11.52 3.93
C VAL A 47 10.34 -11.05 3.61
N ILE A 48 9.87 -10.04 4.33
CA ILE A 48 8.49 -9.56 4.27
C ILE A 48 8.51 -8.12 3.78
N SER A 49 8.14 -7.89 2.53
CA SER A 49 8.35 -6.59 1.89
C SER A 49 7.50 -6.46 0.62
N PRO A 50 7.03 -5.25 0.27
CA PRO A 50 6.37 -5.02 -1.01
C PRO A 50 7.17 -5.61 -2.19
N PRO A 51 6.49 -6.02 -3.27
CA PRO A 51 7.16 -6.62 -4.41
C PRO A 51 8.18 -5.67 -5.01
N LYS A 52 9.15 -6.22 -5.76
CA LYS A 52 10.18 -5.43 -6.46
C LYS A 52 11.12 -4.60 -5.56
N CYS A 53 11.21 -4.94 -4.27
CA CYS A 53 12.19 -4.40 -3.33
C CYS A 53 13.42 -5.31 -3.15
N GLY A 54 13.75 -6.14 -4.14
CA GLY A 54 14.92 -7.04 -4.09
C GLY A 54 14.75 -8.28 -3.21
N THR A 55 13.52 -8.57 -2.78
CA THR A 55 13.21 -9.69 -1.87
C THR A 55 13.63 -11.05 -2.41
N THR A 56 13.40 -11.33 -3.69
CA THR A 56 13.83 -12.60 -4.30
C THR A 56 15.35 -12.75 -4.29
N ALA A 57 16.11 -11.66 -4.47
CA ALA A 57 17.57 -11.72 -4.42
C ALA A 57 18.07 -12.06 -2.99
N LEU A 58 17.42 -11.50 -1.97
CA LEU A 58 17.67 -11.85 -0.56
C LEU A 58 17.31 -13.31 -0.27
N GLN A 59 16.10 -13.74 -0.66
CA GLN A 59 15.63 -15.12 -0.49
C GLN A 59 16.62 -16.11 -1.09
N ARG A 60 16.97 -15.97 -2.37
CA ARG A 60 17.90 -16.88 -3.06
C ARG A 60 19.31 -16.81 -2.47
N GLY A 61 19.74 -15.64 -1.99
CA GLY A 61 21.00 -15.47 -1.28
C GLY A 61 21.10 -16.34 -0.03
N PHE A 62 20.04 -16.39 0.78
CA PHE A 62 19.97 -17.24 1.97
C PHE A 62 19.75 -18.72 1.64
N GLU A 63 18.91 -19.04 0.65
CA GLU A 63 18.69 -20.42 0.23
C GLU A 63 19.97 -21.09 -0.30
N ARG A 64 20.86 -20.34 -0.97
CA ARG A 64 22.19 -20.83 -1.37
C ARG A 64 23.07 -21.26 -0.20
N LEU A 65 22.83 -20.70 0.99
CA LEU A 65 23.49 -21.07 2.23
C LEU A 65 22.81 -22.26 2.92
N GLY A 66 21.78 -22.84 2.29
CA GLY A 66 20.96 -23.91 2.88
C GLY A 66 19.97 -23.42 3.94
N ARG A 67 19.76 -22.10 4.07
CA ARG A 67 18.78 -21.53 5.00
C ARG A 67 17.36 -21.65 4.44
N LYS A 68 16.40 -21.90 5.32
CA LYS A 68 14.97 -21.84 4.99
C LYS A 68 14.49 -20.41 5.23
N VAL A 69 13.83 -19.83 4.23
CA VAL A 69 13.36 -18.44 4.24
C VAL A 69 11.86 -18.42 4.03
N LEU A 70 11.15 -17.63 4.83
CA LEU A 70 9.77 -17.25 4.50
C LEU A 70 9.80 -15.91 3.75
N HIS A 71 9.45 -15.91 2.47
CA HIS A 71 9.34 -14.70 1.65
C HIS A 71 7.86 -14.38 1.42
N ALA A 72 7.40 -13.20 1.79
CA ALA A 72 6.04 -12.75 1.47
C ALA A 72 6.03 -11.27 1.06
N HIS A 73 5.02 -10.88 0.27
CA HIS A 73 4.81 -9.49 -0.12
C HIS A 73 3.80 -8.73 0.73
N ASN A 74 3.05 -9.49 1.53
CA ASN A 74 2.04 -9.08 2.50
C ASN A 74 1.87 -10.26 3.46
N ASP A 75 0.66 -10.50 3.96
CA ASP A 75 0.36 -11.69 4.75
C ASP A 75 0.39 -12.97 3.87
N PRO A 76 1.14 -14.03 4.28
CA PRO A 76 1.24 -15.29 3.53
C PRO A 76 -0.08 -16.09 3.43
N THR A 77 -1.16 -15.61 4.05
CA THR A 77 -2.51 -16.20 3.96
C THR A 77 -3.28 -15.83 2.70
N THR A 78 -2.75 -14.93 1.88
CA THR A 78 -3.42 -14.54 0.64
C THR A 78 -3.35 -15.66 -0.41
N TYR A 79 -4.38 -15.77 -1.26
CA TYR A 79 -4.41 -16.75 -2.37
C TYR A 79 -3.23 -16.56 -3.35
N GLU A 80 -2.64 -15.37 -3.36
CA GLU A 80 -1.46 -15.05 -4.17
C GLU A 80 -0.18 -15.70 -3.61
N ALA A 81 -0.11 -15.89 -2.30
CA ALA A 81 1.00 -16.56 -1.64
C ALA A 81 0.94 -18.08 -1.81
N PHE A 82 -0.25 -18.70 -1.76
CA PHE A 82 -0.40 -20.13 -2.04
C PHE A 82 -1.76 -20.43 -2.67
N PRO A 83 -1.86 -21.38 -3.63
CA PRO A 83 -3.16 -21.84 -4.16
C PRO A 83 -4.14 -22.30 -3.07
N ASN A 84 -3.61 -22.82 -1.95
CA ASN A 84 -4.34 -23.25 -0.77
C ASN A 84 -4.15 -22.34 0.45
N GLY A 85 -3.67 -21.09 0.26
CA GLY A 85 -3.43 -20.14 1.34
C GLY A 85 -4.68 -19.77 2.13
N ASN A 86 -5.87 -19.94 1.53
CA ASN A 86 -7.14 -19.78 2.23
C ASN A 86 -7.29 -20.72 3.44
N ILE A 87 -6.65 -21.89 3.45
CA ILE A 87 -6.70 -22.79 4.61
C ILE A 87 -6.08 -22.12 5.84
N LEU A 88 -4.95 -21.44 5.66
CA LEU A 88 -4.29 -20.69 6.75
C LEU A 88 -5.17 -19.53 7.19
N ARG A 89 -5.71 -18.77 6.23
CA ARG A 89 -6.62 -17.65 6.50
C ARG A 89 -7.87 -18.07 7.28
N ASP A 90 -8.54 -19.12 6.81
CA ASP A 90 -9.81 -19.60 7.37
C ASP A 90 -9.59 -20.21 8.77
N ALA A 91 -8.37 -20.67 9.07
CA ALA A 91 -7.91 -21.08 10.40
C ALA A 91 -7.39 -19.91 11.27
N GLY A 92 -7.43 -18.67 10.78
CA GLY A 92 -6.93 -17.49 11.50
C GLY A 92 -5.41 -17.47 11.69
N ILE A 93 -4.65 -18.20 10.87
CA ILE A 93 -3.19 -18.27 10.94
C ILE A 93 -2.60 -17.18 10.04
N THR A 94 -2.23 -16.04 10.62
CA THR A 94 -1.58 -14.89 9.95
C THR A 94 -0.05 -14.96 10.03
N LEU A 95 0.64 -13.96 9.47
CA LEU A 95 2.09 -13.77 9.68
C LEU A 95 2.44 -13.66 11.17
N ASP A 96 1.64 -12.93 11.96
CA ASP A 96 1.91 -12.74 13.39
C ASP A 96 1.84 -14.07 14.16
N VAL A 97 0.90 -14.93 13.81
CA VAL A 97 0.74 -16.25 14.44
C VAL A 97 1.93 -17.15 14.11
N MET A 98 2.36 -17.17 12.84
CA MET A 98 3.53 -17.93 12.41
C MET A 98 4.81 -17.44 13.11
N PHE A 99 4.96 -16.12 13.22
CA PHE A 99 6.12 -15.51 13.86
C PHE A 99 6.15 -15.81 15.36
N ARG A 100 5.02 -15.64 16.08
CA ARG A 100 4.91 -15.98 17.51
C ARG A 100 5.15 -17.45 17.77
N TYR A 101 4.57 -18.33 16.95
CA TYR A 101 4.86 -19.77 17.00
C TYR A 101 6.36 -20.04 16.87
N ARG A 102 7.00 -19.46 15.85
CA ARG A 102 8.44 -19.65 15.63
C ARG A 102 9.29 -19.10 16.77
N ARG A 103 8.93 -17.95 17.33
CA ARG A 103 9.62 -17.35 18.48
C ARG A 103 9.48 -18.21 19.74
N ALA A 104 8.30 -18.78 19.98
CA ALA A 104 8.03 -19.65 21.12
C ALA A 104 8.87 -20.94 21.12
N LEU A 105 9.32 -21.40 19.95
CA LEU A 105 10.24 -22.54 19.85
C LEU A 105 11.66 -22.23 20.36
N GLY A 106 12.04 -20.96 20.50
CA GLY A 106 13.33 -20.55 21.10
C GLY A 106 14.58 -20.99 20.34
N ARG A 107 14.48 -21.33 19.05
CA ARG A 107 15.58 -21.88 18.24
C ARG A 107 16.51 -20.81 17.64
N GLY A 108 16.91 -19.81 18.43
CA GLY A 108 17.84 -18.76 18.01
C GLY A 108 17.18 -17.48 17.47
N PRO A 109 18.00 -16.50 17.05
CA PRO A 109 17.53 -15.17 16.66
C PRO A 109 16.69 -15.21 15.38
N LEU A 110 15.71 -14.30 15.30
CA LEU A 110 14.86 -14.11 14.13
C LEU A 110 15.23 -12.81 13.42
N HIS A 111 15.36 -12.88 12.10
CA HIS A 111 15.63 -11.71 11.26
C HIS A 111 14.47 -11.46 10.31
N ILE A 112 13.88 -10.27 10.36
CA ILE A 112 12.86 -9.81 9.41
C ILE A 112 13.48 -8.75 8.51
N PHE A 113 13.45 -8.95 7.20
CA PHE A 113 13.92 -7.99 6.20
C PHE A 113 12.71 -7.35 5.51
N CYS A 114 12.59 -6.02 5.60
CA CYS A 114 11.55 -5.25 4.94
C CYS A 114 12.14 -4.12 4.11
N GLY A 115 12.01 -4.24 2.79
CA GLY A 115 12.55 -3.30 1.83
C GLY A 115 11.54 -2.23 1.43
N TYR A 116 12.06 -1.05 1.11
CA TYR A 116 11.33 0.00 0.45
C TYR A 116 12.05 0.43 -0.83
N ARG A 117 11.28 0.82 -1.84
CA ARG A 117 11.76 1.27 -3.14
C ARG A 117 11.06 2.57 -3.51
N ASP A 118 11.73 3.43 -4.26
CA ASP A 118 11.11 4.64 -4.80
C ASP A 118 9.82 4.29 -5.58
N PRO A 119 8.68 4.95 -5.32
CA PRO A 119 7.40 4.50 -5.87
C PRO A 119 7.33 4.44 -7.39
N VAL A 120 8.03 5.34 -8.10
CA VAL A 120 8.03 5.36 -9.58
C VAL A 120 8.84 4.18 -10.13
N GLY A 121 10.06 3.96 -9.63
CA GLY A 121 10.88 2.82 -10.00
C GLY A 121 10.22 1.48 -9.63
N TRP A 122 9.51 1.43 -8.50
CA TRP A 122 8.69 0.30 -8.10
C TRP A 122 7.56 0.04 -9.11
N TYR A 123 6.78 1.06 -9.45
CA TYR A 123 5.69 0.99 -10.44
C TYR A 123 6.18 0.48 -11.80
N LEU A 124 7.27 1.04 -12.32
CA LEU A 124 7.84 0.63 -13.59
C LEU A 124 8.30 -0.84 -13.54
N SER A 125 8.89 -1.27 -12.43
CA SER A 125 9.33 -2.65 -12.25
C SER A 125 8.17 -3.64 -12.21
N LEU A 126 7.03 -3.26 -11.63
CA LEU A 126 5.80 -4.05 -11.69
C LEU A 126 5.23 -4.10 -13.11
N ALA A 127 5.14 -2.95 -13.78
CA ALA A 127 4.68 -2.90 -15.17
C ALA A 127 5.48 -3.84 -16.08
N GLY A 128 6.81 -3.89 -15.91
CA GLY A 128 7.67 -4.85 -16.60
C GLY A 128 7.38 -6.31 -16.25
N GLN A 129 7.10 -6.64 -14.98
CA GLN A 129 6.73 -8.01 -14.56
C GLN A 129 5.43 -8.50 -15.18
N PHE A 130 4.43 -7.62 -15.25
CA PHE A 130 3.11 -7.96 -15.79
C PHE A 130 3.00 -7.72 -17.30
N SER A 131 4.12 -7.45 -17.96
CA SER A 131 4.18 -7.20 -19.41
C SER A 131 3.18 -6.14 -19.87
N LEU A 132 2.98 -5.10 -19.06
CA LEU A 132 2.11 -4.00 -19.42
C LEU A 132 2.72 -3.24 -20.62
N PRO A 133 1.89 -2.66 -21.51
CA PRO A 133 2.39 -1.88 -22.63
C PRO A 133 3.25 -0.69 -22.13
N LEU A 134 4.56 -0.74 -22.42
CA LEU A 134 5.52 0.28 -22.04
C LEU A 134 5.46 1.47 -23.02
N ASN A 135 4.38 2.25 -22.92
CA ASN A 135 4.12 3.41 -23.78
C ASN A 135 3.49 4.56 -23.00
N ASP A 136 3.07 5.62 -23.69
CA ASP A 136 2.46 6.80 -23.08
C ASP A 136 1.15 6.49 -22.31
N ALA A 137 0.41 5.44 -22.68
CA ALA A 137 -0.82 5.08 -21.98
C ALA A 137 -0.56 4.65 -20.53
N LEU A 138 0.54 3.93 -20.28
CA LEU A 138 0.97 3.52 -18.94
C LEU A 138 1.35 4.72 -18.06
N ARG A 139 2.00 5.73 -18.66
CA ARG A 139 2.31 7.00 -17.98
C ARG A 139 1.01 7.72 -17.61
N ASP A 140 0.12 7.89 -18.58
CA ASP A 140 -1.11 8.64 -18.37
C ASP A 140 -2.04 7.92 -17.37
N GLU A 141 -1.99 6.57 -17.32
CA GLU A 141 -2.66 5.77 -16.31
C GLU A 141 -2.12 6.04 -14.91
N LEU A 142 -0.79 6.08 -14.72
CA LEU A 142 -0.18 6.44 -13.45
C LEU A 142 -0.61 7.85 -13.00
N VAL A 143 -0.61 8.82 -13.92
CA VAL A 143 -1.02 10.21 -13.61
C VAL A 143 -2.50 10.26 -13.19
N ARG A 144 -3.39 9.57 -13.90
CA ARG A 144 -4.82 9.53 -13.57
C ARG A 144 -5.11 8.85 -12.24
N ASN A 145 -4.34 7.81 -11.93
CA ASN A 145 -4.59 6.93 -10.78
C ASN A 145 -3.65 7.18 -9.60
N ILE A 146 -2.84 8.24 -9.62
CA ILE A 146 -1.89 8.54 -8.53
C ILE A 146 -2.57 8.64 -7.16
N SER A 147 -3.80 9.16 -7.12
CA SER A 147 -4.63 9.24 -5.92
C SER A 147 -5.54 8.03 -5.69
N GLN A 148 -5.72 7.18 -6.71
CA GLN A 148 -6.66 6.06 -6.70
C GLN A 148 -6.01 4.69 -6.60
N VAL A 149 -4.68 4.60 -6.76
CA VAL A 149 -3.90 3.36 -6.62
C VAL A 149 -4.54 2.19 -7.39
N ALA A 150 -4.68 2.28 -8.70
CA ALA A 150 -5.00 1.12 -9.55
C ALA A 150 -3.84 0.89 -10.50
N PRO A 151 -3.32 -0.35 -10.69
CA PRO A 151 -3.80 -1.68 -10.25
C PRO A 151 -3.42 -2.17 -8.82
N TRP A 152 -2.65 -1.43 -8.04
CA TRP A 152 -1.82 -2.03 -6.97
C TRP A 152 -2.32 -1.86 -5.53
N VAL A 153 -3.63 -1.62 -5.31
CA VAL A 153 -4.26 -1.60 -3.97
C VAL A 153 -3.82 -2.79 -3.09
N ARG A 154 -3.44 -3.91 -3.72
CA ARG A 154 -3.03 -5.16 -3.07
C ARG A 154 -1.68 -5.14 -2.36
N TYR A 155 -0.81 -4.19 -2.71
CA TYR A 155 0.53 -4.09 -2.13
C TYR A 155 0.81 -2.66 -1.72
N SER A 156 0.61 -2.39 -0.43
CA SER A 156 1.09 -1.18 0.21
C SER A 156 2.24 -1.49 1.17
N PHE A 157 3.09 -0.49 1.41
CA PHE A 157 4.06 -0.61 2.49
C PHE A 157 3.34 -0.66 3.84
N GLU A 158 2.21 0.03 3.96
CA GLU A 158 1.37 0.08 5.16
C GLU A 158 0.81 -1.29 5.56
N GLU A 159 0.30 -2.09 4.62
CA GLU A 159 -0.14 -3.46 4.90
C GLU A 159 1.03 -4.35 5.35
N THR A 160 2.17 -4.24 4.67
CA THR A 160 3.38 -4.98 5.06
C THR A 160 3.85 -4.58 6.45
N ARG A 161 3.88 -3.27 6.71
CA ARG A 161 4.25 -2.68 8.00
C ARG A 161 3.32 -3.21 9.08
N ALA A 162 2.00 -3.12 8.89
CA ALA A 162 1.02 -3.59 9.87
C ALA A 162 1.19 -5.07 10.20
N ALA A 163 1.46 -5.92 9.20
CA ALA A 163 1.72 -7.34 9.41
C ALA A 163 3.00 -7.59 10.23
N ILE A 164 4.08 -6.83 9.95
CA ILE A 164 5.34 -6.92 10.70
C ILE A 164 5.15 -6.40 12.14
N GLU A 165 4.55 -5.22 12.32
CA GLU A 165 4.31 -4.62 13.63
C GLU A 165 3.41 -5.50 14.52
N ALA A 166 2.38 -6.13 13.94
CA ALA A 166 1.58 -7.13 14.63
C ALA A 166 2.40 -8.35 15.08
N ALA A 167 3.36 -8.78 14.27
CA ALA A 167 4.25 -9.90 14.58
C ALA A 167 5.30 -9.56 15.66
N VAL A 168 5.92 -8.37 15.59
CA VAL A 168 7.03 -8.00 16.47
C VAL A 168 6.60 -7.25 17.73
N GLY A 169 5.42 -6.62 17.71
CA GLY A 169 4.84 -5.91 18.85
C GLY A 169 5.39 -4.49 19.08
N PHE A 170 6.04 -3.88 18.08
CA PHE A 170 6.53 -2.51 18.14
C PHE A 170 6.43 -1.82 16.77
N ASP A 171 6.33 -0.48 16.77
CA ASP A 171 6.31 0.36 15.56
C ASP A 171 7.69 0.34 14.90
N ILE A 172 7.75 -0.06 13.62
CA ILE A 172 9.02 -0.21 12.90
C ILE A 172 9.49 1.09 12.25
N LEU A 173 8.73 2.18 12.34
CA LEU A 173 9.07 3.49 11.79
C LEU A 173 9.47 4.51 12.87
N THR A 174 9.75 4.07 14.10
CA THR A 174 10.12 4.96 15.21
C THR A 174 11.44 5.68 15.00
N GLU A 175 12.40 5.02 14.35
CA GLU A 175 13.72 5.58 14.03
C GLU A 175 13.90 5.64 12.52
N PRO A 176 14.32 6.79 11.94
CA PRO A 176 14.54 6.89 10.51
C PRO A 176 15.60 5.90 10.02
N VAL A 177 15.50 5.52 8.75
CA VAL A 177 16.55 4.69 8.12
C VAL A 177 17.86 5.47 8.06
N ASP A 178 18.97 4.84 8.43
CA ASP A 178 20.31 5.40 8.20
C ASP A 178 20.50 5.58 6.69
N LEU A 179 20.41 6.83 6.24
CA LEU A 179 20.37 7.16 4.81
C LEU A 179 21.73 6.94 4.11
N GLU A 180 22.83 6.97 4.87
CA GLU A 180 24.16 6.72 4.35
C GLU A 180 24.37 5.23 4.13
N ARG A 181 24.05 4.41 5.14
CA ARG A 181 24.14 2.94 5.04
C ARG A 181 23.05 2.34 4.16
N GLY A 182 21.90 2.99 4.10
CA GLY A 182 20.70 2.55 3.40
C GLY A 182 19.89 1.48 4.11
N TYR A 183 20.16 1.21 5.39
CA TYR A 183 19.38 0.31 6.22
C TYR A 183 19.46 0.69 7.71
N SER A 184 18.41 0.39 8.46
CA SER A 184 18.38 0.51 9.93
C SER A 184 18.03 -0.83 10.58
N LEU A 185 18.49 -1.01 11.82
CA LEU A 185 18.30 -2.22 12.61
C LEU A 185 17.48 -1.87 13.85
N MET A 186 16.35 -2.54 14.02
CA MET A 186 15.56 -2.47 15.25
C MET A 186 15.62 -3.82 15.94
N ARG A 187 15.95 -3.82 17.24
CA ARG A 187 16.16 -5.04 18.01
C ARG A 187 15.30 -5.05 19.25
N GLN A 188 14.57 -6.15 19.45
CA GLN A 188 13.84 -6.43 20.68
C GLN A 188 14.03 -7.90 21.07
N GLY A 189 14.87 -8.13 22.07
CA GLY A 189 15.24 -9.48 22.49
C GLY A 189 15.99 -10.24 21.40
N ASP A 190 15.43 -11.36 20.97
CA ASP A 190 15.94 -12.27 19.94
C ASP A 190 15.52 -11.87 18.51
N VAL A 191 14.73 -10.81 18.36
CA VAL A 191 14.20 -10.36 17.07
C VAL A 191 14.99 -9.16 16.57
N THR A 192 15.41 -9.21 15.30
CA THR A 192 15.98 -8.09 14.54
C THR A 192 15.11 -7.79 13.32
N VAL A 193 14.57 -6.58 13.24
CA VAL A 193 13.94 -6.04 12.02
C VAL A 193 14.97 -5.19 11.28
N VAL A 194 15.15 -5.48 10.00
CA VAL A 194 16.06 -4.79 9.08
C VAL A 194 15.21 -4.06 8.05
N LEU A 195 15.07 -2.75 8.22
CA LEU A 195 14.49 -1.87 7.20
C LEU A 195 15.59 -1.43 6.24
N TYR A 196 15.35 -1.57 4.94
CA TYR A 196 16.38 -1.25 3.96
C TYR A 196 15.83 -0.56 2.71
N ARG A 197 16.70 0.20 2.04
CA ARG A 197 16.41 0.79 0.74
C ARG A 197 16.86 -0.14 -0.38
N PHE A 198 16.01 -0.30 -1.39
CA PHE A 198 16.31 -1.11 -2.57
C PHE A 198 17.55 -0.62 -3.36
N ASP A 199 17.80 0.69 -3.41
CA ASP A 199 18.97 1.28 -4.09
C ASP A 199 20.29 1.10 -3.31
N ARG A 200 20.24 0.49 -2.13
CA ARG A 200 21.38 0.22 -1.23
C ARG A 200 21.53 -1.26 -0.87
N LEU A 201 21.04 -2.15 -1.73
CA LEU A 201 21.11 -3.60 -1.51
C LEU A 201 22.54 -4.15 -1.34
N ASP A 202 23.55 -3.52 -1.93
CA ASP A 202 24.93 -3.98 -1.77
C ASP A 202 25.44 -3.75 -0.34
N SER A 203 25.11 -2.61 0.25
CA SER A 203 25.38 -2.29 1.66
C SER A 203 24.62 -3.23 2.62
N LEU A 204 23.40 -3.61 2.26
CA LEU A 204 22.65 -4.64 3.00
C LEU A 204 23.35 -6.02 2.91
N ALA A 205 23.89 -6.38 1.74
CA ALA A 205 24.62 -7.63 1.58
C ALA A 205 25.91 -7.65 2.44
N ASP A 206 26.60 -6.51 2.56
CA ASP A 206 27.75 -6.36 3.48
C ASP A 206 27.33 -6.60 4.94
N TYR A 207 26.21 -6.03 5.36
CA TYR A 207 25.66 -6.27 6.70
C TYR A 207 25.37 -7.76 6.95
N ILE A 208 24.72 -8.44 6.01
CA ILE A 208 24.39 -9.87 6.12
C ILE A 208 25.68 -10.68 6.23
N ARG A 209 26.71 -10.38 5.43
CA ARG A 209 28.02 -11.03 5.52
C ARG A 209 28.69 -10.86 6.88
N GLN A 210 28.62 -9.66 7.45
CA GLN A 210 29.28 -9.35 8.72
C GLN A 210 28.53 -9.93 9.93
N THR A 211 27.20 -10.04 9.84
CA THR A 211 26.36 -10.27 11.03
C THR A 211 25.68 -11.63 11.04
N ILE A 212 25.35 -12.20 9.87
CA ILE A 212 24.55 -13.41 9.76
C ILE A 212 25.37 -14.56 9.17
N ASP A 213 25.92 -14.36 7.97
CA ASP A 213 26.69 -15.40 7.29
C ASP A 213 27.70 -14.82 6.29
N PRO A 214 29.03 -14.99 6.53
CA PRO A 214 30.07 -14.41 5.68
C PRO A 214 30.09 -14.95 4.24
N ALA A 215 29.46 -16.10 3.98
CA ALA A 215 29.35 -16.66 2.64
C ALA A 215 28.16 -16.09 1.84
N PHE A 216 27.36 -15.18 2.42
CA PHE A 216 26.20 -14.61 1.74
C PHE A 216 26.57 -13.86 0.46
N THR A 217 25.90 -14.23 -0.63
CA THR A 217 26.04 -13.63 -1.95
C THR A 217 24.71 -13.09 -2.44
N LEU A 218 24.68 -11.82 -2.82
CA LEU A 218 23.51 -11.20 -3.43
C LEU A 218 23.63 -11.23 -4.96
N THR A 219 22.70 -11.90 -5.63
CA THR A 219 22.65 -11.99 -7.10
C THR A 219 21.31 -11.46 -7.60
N ARG A 220 21.33 -10.65 -8.66
CA ARG A 220 20.12 -10.13 -9.31
C ARG A 220 19.70 -11.04 -10.46
N GLU A 221 19.33 -12.28 -10.13
CA GLU A 221 18.98 -13.33 -11.11
C GLU A 221 17.77 -12.97 -11.99
N ARG A 222 16.84 -12.17 -11.46
CA ARG A 222 15.64 -11.70 -12.18
C ARG A 222 15.78 -10.26 -12.69
N ALA A 223 16.99 -9.80 -12.99
CA ALA A 223 17.18 -8.51 -13.63
C ALA A 223 16.47 -8.51 -15.00
N ASN A 224 15.61 -7.52 -15.24
CA ASN A 224 14.99 -7.37 -16.56
C ASN A 224 16.05 -6.83 -17.54
N LEU A 225 16.58 -7.71 -18.38
CA LEU A 225 17.60 -7.37 -19.38
C LEU A 225 16.98 -6.92 -20.71
N ASP A 226 15.66 -6.89 -20.81
CA ASP A 226 14.96 -6.44 -22.01
C ASP A 226 15.30 -4.98 -22.34
N GLU A 227 15.78 -4.76 -23.56
CA GLU A 227 16.24 -3.44 -24.01
C GLU A 227 15.08 -2.45 -24.14
N THR A 228 13.88 -2.92 -24.51
CA THR A 228 12.67 -2.09 -24.58
C THR A 228 12.30 -1.58 -23.20
N TYR A 229 12.33 -2.45 -22.20
CA TYR A 229 12.12 -2.09 -20.80
C TYR A 229 13.17 -1.09 -20.32
N ARG A 230 14.45 -1.36 -20.56
CA ARG A 230 15.53 -0.44 -20.17
C ARG A 230 15.33 0.94 -20.80
N HIS A 231 15.17 0.98 -22.12
CA HIS A 231 14.94 2.20 -22.88
C HIS A 231 13.72 2.96 -22.36
N TYR A 232 12.60 2.28 -22.12
CA TYR A 232 11.41 2.91 -21.57
C TYR A 232 11.65 3.48 -20.18
N THR A 233 12.26 2.73 -19.26
CA THR A 233 12.52 3.21 -17.89
C THR A 233 13.48 4.39 -17.83
N GLU A 234 14.48 4.44 -18.73
CA GLU A 234 15.42 5.55 -18.84
C GLU A 234 14.78 6.82 -19.41
N ASN A 235 13.75 6.66 -20.26
CA ASN A 235 13.03 7.76 -20.90
C ASN A 235 11.68 8.08 -20.25
N PHE A 236 11.25 7.31 -19.24
CA PHE A 236 9.98 7.52 -18.57
C PHE A 236 9.99 8.85 -17.81
N ARG A 237 9.03 9.72 -18.12
CA ARG A 237 8.88 11.03 -17.48
C ARG A 237 7.43 11.29 -17.07
N LEU A 238 7.26 12.08 -16.02
CA LEU A 238 6.00 12.55 -15.48
C LEU A 238 6.02 14.08 -15.34
N PRO A 239 4.86 14.74 -15.32
CA PRO A 239 4.81 16.14 -14.93
C PRO A 239 5.44 16.34 -13.55
N ARG A 240 6.29 17.36 -13.37
CA ARG A 240 7.00 17.62 -12.10
C ARG A 240 6.10 17.61 -10.87
N LYS A 241 4.94 18.26 -10.96
CA LYS A 241 3.93 18.32 -9.88
C LYS A 241 3.41 16.93 -9.48
N VAL A 242 3.33 15.99 -10.43
CA VAL A 242 2.97 14.59 -10.16
C VAL A 242 4.11 13.93 -9.39
N CYS A 243 5.37 14.07 -9.82
CA CYS A 243 6.53 13.55 -9.08
C CYS A 243 6.59 14.11 -7.65
N GLU A 244 6.45 15.43 -7.49
CA GLU A 244 6.41 16.09 -6.18
C GLU A 244 5.35 15.45 -5.28
N SER A 245 4.14 15.23 -5.79
CA SER A 245 3.08 14.54 -5.05
C SER A 245 3.41 13.09 -4.69
N ILE A 246 4.06 12.32 -5.58
CA ILE A 246 4.45 10.92 -5.30
C ILE A 246 5.45 10.86 -4.14
N PHE A 247 6.40 11.77 -4.11
CA PHE A 247 7.53 11.73 -3.16
C PHE A 247 7.32 12.57 -1.89
N GLN A 248 6.12 13.10 -1.67
CA GLN A 248 5.78 13.89 -0.48
C GLN A 248 5.30 13.04 0.73
N GLY A 249 5.13 11.73 0.56
CA GLY A 249 4.63 10.84 1.61
C GLY A 249 5.59 10.67 2.80
N SER A 250 5.04 10.53 4.01
CA SER A 250 5.82 10.33 5.24
C SER A 250 6.69 9.09 5.21
N ILE A 251 6.20 7.99 4.62
CA ILE A 251 6.98 6.76 4.42
C ILE A 251 8.18 7.04 3.52
N PHE A 252 8.02 7.80 2.44
CA PHE A 252 9.14 8.13 1.58
C PHE A 252 10.22 8.90 2.34
N SER A 253 9.84 9.92 3.12
CA SER A 253 10.75 10.69 3.97
C SER A 253 11.44 9.87 5.07
N HIS A 254 10.89 8.70 5.42
CA HIS A 254 11.53 7.78 6.37
C HIS A 254 12.72 7.03 5.75
N PHE A 255 12.68 6.77 4.44
CA PHE A 255 13.71 6.00 3.72
C PHE A 255 14.66 6.88 2.89
N PHE A 256 14.27 8.12 2.60
CA PHE A 256 14.98 8.98 1.65
C PHE A 256 15.18 10.38 2.22
N SER A 257 16.36 10.95 1.97
CA SER A 257 16.65 12.36 2.29
C SER A 257 15.87 13.31 1.39
N GLU A 258 15.82 14.58 1.78
CA GLU A 258 15.33 15.65 0.90
C GLU A 258 16.13 15.72 -0.41
N ASP A 259 17.44 15.54 -0.36
CA ASP A 259 18.29 15.52 -1.56
C ASP A 259 17.98 14.33 -2.47
N ASP A 260 17.69 13.16 -1.89
CA ASP A 260 17.23 11.99 -2.65
C ASP A 260 15.88 12.29 -3.31
N ARG A 261 14.96 12.94 -2.59
CA ARG A 261 13.66 13.38 -3.11
C ARG A 261 13.83 14.25 -4.34
N LEU A 262 14.62 15.31 -4.24
CA LEU A 262 14.88 16.24 -5.33
C LEU A 262 15.54 15.54 -6.53
N ARG A 263 16.51 14.66 -6.28
CA ARG A 263 17.16 13.86 -7.33
C ARG A 263 16.17 12.95 -8.06
N LEU A 264 15.25 12.31 -7.34
CA LEU A 264 14.22 11.44 -7.94
C LEU A 264 13.15 12.25 -8.68
N ILE A 265 12.73 13.40 -8.15
CA ILE A 265 11.85 14.33 -8.87
C ILE A 265 12.50 14.74 -10.19
N GLU A 266 13.76 15.15 -10.18
CA GLU A 266 14.46 15.57 -11.39
C GLU A 266 14.59 14.43 -12.39
N LYS A 267 15.03 13.24 -11.92
CA LYS A 267 15.13 12.02 -12.73
C LYS A 267 13.83 11.70 -13.47
N TYR A 268 12.69 11.81 -12.78
CA TYR A 268 11.39 11.42 -13.33
C TYR A 268 10.60 12.57 -13.95
N SER A 269 11.02 13.83 -13.81
CA SER A 269 10.31 14.98 -14.39
C SER A 269 11.07 15.78 -15.45
N GLY A 270 12.38 15.58 -15.58
CA GLY A 270 13.21 16.34 -16.51
C GLY A 270 12.95 15.98 -17.98
N ASN A 271 12.87 16.99 -18.85
CA ASN A 271 12.97 16.78 -20.30
C ASN A 271 14.38 16.27 -20.64
N PRO A 272 14.54 15.22 -21.47
CA PRO A 272 15.84 14.89 -22.03
C PRO A 272 16.28 16.04 -22.96
N GLY A 273 17.05 17.00 -22.42
CA GLY A 273 17.66 18.10 -23.20
C GLY A 273 17.36 19.53 -22.77
N GLN A 274 16.68 19.78 -21.64
CA GLN A 274 16.60 21.14 -21.08
C GLN A 274 17.40 21.22 -19.78
N GLU A 275 18.57 21.85 -19.86
CA GLU A 275 19.33 22.28 -18.69
C GLU A 275 18.42 23.05 -17.73
N THR A 276 18.52 22.67 -16.47
CA THR A 276 17.83 23.22 -15.31
C THR A 276 18.02 24.73 -15.22
N ARG A 277 17.08 25.49 -15.79
CA ARG A 277 16.86 26.86 -15.31
C ARG A 277 16.14 26.77 -13.97
N SER A 278 16.83 27.21 -12.93
CA SER A 278 16.31 27.47 -11.60
C SER A 278 14.90 28.08 -11.67
N ILE A 279 13.90 27.35 -11.17
CA ILE A 279 12.56 27.88 -10.94
C ILE A 279 12.34 27.90 -9.43
N SER A 280 12.18 29.10 -8.93
CA SER A 280 11.73 29.47 -7.59
C SER A 280 10.39 28.83 -7.21
N SER A 281 10.32 28.30 -5.99
CA SER A 281 9.19 27.99 -5.07
C SER A 281 7.78 27.68 -5.64
N PRO A 282 7.14 26.57 -5.21
CA PRO A 282 5.81 26.14 -5.66
C PRO A 282 4.67 26.66 -4.76
N ASP A 283 3.68 27.35 -5.35
CA ASP A 283 2.38 27.59 -4.67
C ASP A 283 1.16 27.67 -5.64
N GLU A 284 1.30 27.24 -6.90
CA GLU A 284 0.25 27.44 -7.93
C GLU A 284 -0.22 26.15 -8.59
N THR A 285 -1.25 25.47 -8.06
CA THR A 285 -1.89 24.33 -8.78
C THR A 285 -3.41 24.25 -8.74
N LEU A 286 -4.08 24.97 -7.86
CA LEU A 286 -5.51 25.27 -8.01
C LEU A 286 -5.76 26.75 -8.32
N TRP A 287 -4.81 27.62 -7.96
CA TRP A 287 -4.83 29.06 -8.22
C TRP A 287 -4.48 29.47 -9.65
N SER A 288 -3.90 28.58 -10.46
CA SER A 288 -3.52 28.90 -11.83
C SER A 288 -4.71 28.99 -12.79
N TYR A 289 -5.88 28.48 -12.39
CA TYR A 289 -7.10 28.64 -13.16
C TYR A 289 -7.82 29.90 -12.71
N PRO A 290 -8.18 30.82 -13.63
CA PRO A 290 -8.98 31.97 -13.27
C PRO A 290 -10.30 31.50 -12.62
N PRO A 291 -10.76 32.11 -11.52
CA PRO A 291 -11.99 31.73 -10.82
C PRO A 291 -13.23 31.56 -11.73
N GLU A 292 -13.28 32.28 -12.84
CA GLU A 292 -14.26 32.14 -13.92
C GLU A 292 -14.21 30.76 -14.61
N ALA A 293 -13.01 30.25 -14.92
CA ALA A 293 -12.84 28.95 -15.55
C ALA A 293 -13.23 27.83 -14.58
N LEU A 294 -12.85 27.96 -13.30
CA LEU A 294 -13.28 27.05 -12.25
C LEU A 294 -14.81 27.06 -12.09
N THR A 295 -15.44 28.23 -12.12
CA THR A 295 -16.90 28.35 -12.02
C THR A 295 -17.61 27.62 -13.17
N ARG A 296 -17.14 27.78 -14.42
CA ARG A 296 -17.72 27.04 -15.57
C ARG A 296 -17.55 25.53 -15.43
N ALA A 297 -16.38 25.09 -14.99
CA ALA A 297 -16.12 23.67 -14.77
C ALA A 297 -17.05 23.11 -13.69
N LEU A 298 -17.17 23.78 -12.53
CA LEU A 298 -18.03 23.34 -11.44
C LEU A 298 -19.49 23.21 -11.86
N TYR A 299 -20.06 24.20 -12.56
CA TYR A 299 -21.44 24.12 -13.04
C TYR A 299 -21.60 23.04 -14.13
N GLY A 300 -20.63 22.91 -15.03
CA GLY A 300 -20.66 21.87 -16.06
C GLY A 300 -20.64 20.45 -15.47
N TYR A 301 -19.78 20.21 -14.47
CA TYR A 301 -19.64 18.90 -13.85
C TYR A 301 -20.75 18.58 -12.84
N LEU A 302 -21.11 19.54 -11.98
CA LEU A 302 -22.04 19.30 -10.87
C LEU A 302 -23.50 19.53 -11.26
N LEU A 303 -23.78 20.41 -12.21
CA LEU A 303 -25.15 20.76 -12.62
C LEU A 303 -25.47 20.39 -14.07
N GLY A 304 -24.47 19.95 -14.85
CA GLY A 304 -24.67 19.55 -16.24
C GLY A 304 -24.99 20.72 -17.19
N ARG A 305 -24.72 21.96 -16.77
CA ARG A 305 -25.06 23.18 -17.54
C ARG A 305 -24.01 24.27 -17.38
N GLN A 306 -24.09 25.30 -18.22
CA GLN A 306 -23.28 26.52 -18.04
C GLN A 306 -23.86 27.39 -16.90
N PRO A 307 -23.01 28.11 -16.16
CA PRO A 307 -23.45 29.05 -15.13
C PRO A 307 -24.18 30.25 -15.74
N GLU A 308 -25.23 30.71 -15.08
CA GLU A 308 -25.94 31.95 -15.44
C GLU A 308 -25.09 33.20 -15.12
N PRO A 309 -25.44 34.38 -15.70
CA PRO A 309 -24.66 35.60 -15.47
C PRO A 309 -24.46 35.96 -13.99
N ALA A 310 -25.48 35.75 -13.14
CA ALA A 310 -25.36 35.99 -11.70
C ALA A 310 -24.34 35.04 -11.03
N ALA A 311 -24.34 33.76 -11.38
CA ALA A 311 -23.37 32.79 -10.89
C ALA A 311 -21.94 33.09 -11.36
N MET A 312 -21.79 33.61 -12.58
CA MET A 312 -20.52 34.08 -13.14
C MET A 312 -19.97 35.35 -12.47
N VAL A 313 -20.78 36.05 -11.68
CA VAL A 313 -20.32 37.17 -10.83
C VAL A 313 -20.03 36.66 -9.42
N ASN A 314 -20.95 35.89 -8.84
CA ASN A 314 -20.90 35.54 -7.42
C ASN A 314 -19.88 34.43 -7.11
N THR A 315 -19.85 33.36 -7.90
CA THR A 315 -18.99 32.19 -7.61
C THR A 315 -17.51 32.52 -7.75
N PRO A 316 -17.04 33.24 -8.81
CA PRO A 316 -15.66 33.71 -8.87
C PRO A 316 -15.29 34.62 -7.71
N THR A 317 -16.20 35.50 -7.28
CA THR A 317 -15.99 36.40 -6.15
C THR A 317 -15.81 35.62 -4.84
N ILE A 318 -16.64 34.60 -4.61
CA ILE A 318 -16.50 33.71 -3.45
C ILE A 318 -15.11 33.05 -3.47
N ILE A 319 -14.73 32.41 -4.59
CA ILE A 319 -13.43 31.73 -4.74
C ILE A 319 -12.26 32.69 -4.46
N ARG A 320 -12.32 33.92 -4.98
CA ARG A 320 -11.30 34.95 -4.73
C ARG A 320 -11.22 35.36 -3.27
N SER A 321 -12.38 35.62 -2.66
CA SER A 321 -12.46 36.15 -1.31
C SER A 321 -12.11 35.11 -0.23
N SER A 322 -12.49 33.85 -0.44
CA SER A 322 -12.19 32.76 0.48
C SER A 322 -10.77 32.23 0.33
N GLN A 323 -10.15 32.45 -0.83
CA GLN A 323 -8.96 31.70 -1.25
C GLN A 323 -9.16 30.19 -1.02
N ASP A 324 -10.37 29.69 -1.32
CA ASP A 324 -10.71 28.28 -1.18
C ASP A 324 -11.88 27.90 -2.10
N VAL A 325 -11.59 27.08 -3.12
CA VAL A 325 -12.58 26.59 -4.09
C VAL A 325 -13.61 25.64 -3.46
N THR A 326 -13.27 24.98 -2.35
CA THR A 326 -14.18 24.03 -1.69
C THR A 326 -15.42 24.73 -1.13
N VAL A 327 -15.32 26.02 -0.81
CA VAL A 327 -16.45 26.85 -0.38
C VAL A 327 -17.48 26.99 -1.51
N ALA A 328 -17.03 27.20 -2.76
CA ALA A 328 -17.90 27.26 -3.93
C ALA A 328 -18.51 25.89 -4.25
N VAL A 329 -17.73 24.81 -4.15
CA VAL A 329 -18.22 23.44 -4.34
C VAL A 329 -19.34 23.13 -3.33
N ARG A 330 -19.11 23.41 -2.04
CA ARG A 330 -20.11 23.19 -0.99
C ARG A 330 -21.39 23.99 -1.26
N GLY A 331 -21.27 25.27 -1.64
CA GLY A 331 -22.43 26.10 -1.99
C GLY A 331 -23.27 25.52 -3.14
N ILE A 332 -22.63 24.97 -4.17
CA ILE A 332 -23.34 24.30 -5.27
C ILE A 332 -24.01 23.01 -4.78
N LEU A 333 -23.30 22.16 -4.03
CA LEU A 333 -23.84 20.90 -3.51
C LEU A 333 -25.02 21.10 -2.53
N GLU A 334 -25.03 22.22 -1.82
CA GLU A 334 -26.09 22.61 -0.89
C GLU A 334 -27.25 23.36 -1.55
N SER A 335 -27.11 23.78 -2.82
CA SER A 335 -28.16 24.48 -3.55
C SER A 335 -29.39 23.61 -3.77
N ASP A 336 -30.57 24.24 -3.77
CA ASP A 336 -31.82 23.54 -4.08
C ASP A 336 -31.80 22.97 -5.50
N GLU A 337 -31.15 23.67 -6.43
CA GLU A 337 -30.98 23.17 -7.79
C GLU A 337 -30.20 21.86 -7.85
N PHE A 338 -29.05 21.77 -7.17
CA PHE A 338 -28.30 20.51 -7.13
C PHE A 338 -29.14 19.40 -6.51
N LYS A 339 -29.84 19.69 -5.41
CA LYS A 339 -30.72 18.73 -4.73
C LYS A 339 -31.91 18.28 -5.60
N LEU A 340 -32.47 19.16 -6.42
CA LEU A 340 -33.60 18.88 -7.31
C LEU A 340 -33.17 18.14 -8.59
N ASN A 341 -32.05 18.55 -9.21
CA ASN A 341 -31.54 17.96 -10.47
C ASN A 341 -30.73 16.68 -10.26
N HIS A 342 -30.24 16.46 -9.04
CA HIS A 342 -29.57 15.22 -8.65
C HIS A 342 -30.28 14.60 -7.47
N PRO A 343 -31.51 14.05 -7.65
CA PRO A 343 -32.17 13.31 -6.60
C PRO A 343 -31.23 12.21 -6.18
N ARG A 344 -30.81 12.20 -4.91
CA ARG A 344 -29.88 11.21 -4.38
C ARG A 344 -30.36 9.77 -4.66
N ALA A 345 -31.68 9.58 -4.74
CA ALA A 345 -32.34 8.36 -5.22
C ALA A 345 -32.05 8.00 -6.68
N VAL A 346 -32.02 8.97 -7.61
CA VAL A 346 -31.72 8.73 -9.04
C VAL A 346 -30.24 8.43 -9.24
N LEU A 347 -29.35 9.13 -8.52
CA LEU A 347 -27.92 8.81 -8.53
C LEU A 347 -27.65 7.41 -7.94
N ALA A 348 -28.30 7.06 -6.83
CA ALA A 348 -28.24 5.73 -6.25
C ALA A 348 -28.79 4.66 -7.20
N ALA A 349 -29.93 4.91 -7.87
CA ALA A 349 -30.51 4.00 -8.85
C ALA A 349 -29.62 3.82 -10.10
N LYS A 350 -29.00 4.91 -10.60
CA LYS A 350 -28.07 4.85 -11.74
C LYS A 350 -26.78 4.11 -11.37
N ALA A 351 -26.26 4.32 -10.16
CA ALA A 351 -25.13 3.56 -9.63
C ALA A 351 -25.48 2.08 -9.49
N HIS A 352 -26.66 1.76 -8.95
CA HIS A 352 -27.17 0.39 -8.82
C HIS A 352 -27.31 -0.29 -10.19
N GLY A 353 -27.93 0.38 -11.17
CA GLY A 353 -28.08 -0.14 -12.53
C GLY A 353 -26.74 -0.40 -13.22
N ARG A 354 -25.74 0.45 -13.00
CA ARG A 354 -24.37 0.25 -13.52
C ARG A 354 -23.64 -0.91 -12.83
N LEU A 355 -23.87 -1.10 -11.54
CA LEU A 355 -23.26 -2.19 -10.79
C LEU A 355 -23.83 -3.56 -11.17
N GLY A 356 -25.07 -3.61 -11.66
CA GLY A 356 -25.78 -4.87 -11.97
C GLY A 356 -26.05 -5.74 -10.74
N ARG A 357 -25.83 -5.19 -9.54
CA ARG A 357 -26.00 -5.84 -8.24
C ARG A 357 -26.22 -4.78 -7.16
N ARG A 358 -26.70 -5.21 -6.00
CA ARG A 358 -26.76 -4.38 -4.79
C ARG A 358 -25.34 -3.90 -4.43
N PRO A 359 -25.15 -2.60 -4.09
CA PRO A 359 -23.93 -2.15 -3.44
C PRO A 359 -23.69 -3.00 -2.21
N ARG A 360 -22.46 -3.51 -2.08
CA ARG A 360 -22.09 -4.42 -1.01
C ARG A 360 -21.19 -3.68 -0.03
N ILE A 361 -21.64 -3.57 1.21
CA ILE A 361 -20.86 -3.04 2.33
C ILE A 361 -20.27 -4.24 3.05
N ILE A 362 -18.94 -4.32 3.08
CA ILE A 362 -18.23 -5.33 3.88
C ILE A 362 -17.88 -4.63 5.18
N ASP A 363 -18.61 -4.95 6.24
CA ASP A 363 -18.34 -4.40 7.57
C ASP A 363 -17.34 -5.31 8.28
N VAL A 364 -16.12 -4.80 8.44
CA VAL A 364 -15.00 -5.50 9.06
C VAL A 364 -14.93 -5.21 10.58
N GLY A 365 -15.79 -4.32 11.09
CA GLY A 365 -15.89 -4.00 12.52
C GLY A 365 -17.24 -4.45 13.09
N ALA A 366 -17.29 -4.75 14.39
CA ALA A 366 -18.54 -5.03 15.11
C ALA A 366 -19.35 -3.74 15.36
N GLN A 367 -19.57 -2.92 14.32
CA GLN A 367 -20.34 -1.69 14.43
C GLN A 367 -21.83 -2.01 14.33
N THR A 368 -22.63 -1.46 15.24
CA THR A 368 -24.09 -1.46 15.08
C THR A 368 -24.45 -0.64 13.84
N LEU A 369 -25.13 -1.26 12.88
CA LEU A 369 -25.62 -0.62 11.65
C LEU A 369 -27.05 -0.11 11.82
N GLY A 370 -27.23 0.77 12.81
CA GLY A 370 -28.48 1.48 13.04
C GLY A 370 -28.53 2.81 12.28
N PRO A 371 -29.71 3.45 12.17
CA PRO A 371 -29.83 4.79 11.61
C PRO A 371 -28.90 5.76 12.33
N GLY A 372 -28.06 6.48 11.58
CA GLY A 372 -27.12 7.48 12.07
C GLY A 372 -25.83 6.95 12.72
N SER A 373 -25.61 5.63 12.82
CA SER A 373 -24.43 5.08 13.53
C SER A 373 -23.24 4.77 12.64
N HIS A 374 -23.36 4.93 11.32
CA HIS A 374 -22.28 4.65 10.37
C HIS A 374 -22.34 5.54 9.13
N ILE A 375 -21.19 5.73 8.47
CA ILE A 375 -21.03 6.62 7.31
C ILE A 375 -21.91 6.23 6.10
N TYR A 376 -22.35 4.98 6.06
CA TYR A 376 -23.19 4.44 4.99
C TYR A 376 -24.71 4.66 5.20
N ASP A 377 -25.16 5.14 6.35
CA ASP A 377 -26.59 5.35 6.63
C ASP A 377 -27.22 6.30 5.58
N ALA A 378 -26.47 7.33 5.17
CA ALA A 378 -26.90 8.22 4.11
C ALA A 378 -27.13 7.48 2.77
N LEU A 379 -26.33 6.47 2.43
CA LEU A 379 -26.48 5.67 1.22
C LEU A 379 -27.68 4.73 1.33
N MET A 380 -27.85 4.10 2.49
CA MET A 380 -28.92 3.13 2.77
C MET A 380 -30.33 3.72 2.66
N ARG A 381 -30.47 5.05 2.80
CA ARG A 381 -31.74 5.76 2.58
C ARG A 381 -32.20 5.79 1.13
N TYR A 382 -31.31 5.53 0.17
CA TYR A 382 -31.59 5.73 -1.26
C TYR A 382 -31.49 4.45 -2.09
N CYS A 383 -30.91 3.36 -1.56
CA CYS A 383 -30.92 2.06 -2.22
C CYS A 383 -30.77 0.92 -1.21
N GLU A 384 -31.28 -0.26 -1.57
CA GLU A 384 -30.98 -1.48 -0.83
C GLU A 384 -29.51 -1.85 -1.00
N VAL A 385 -28.83 -2.02 0.14
CA VAL A 385 -27.45 -2.48 0.21
C VAL A 385 -27.40 -3.91 0.71
N GLU A 386 -26.41 -4.66 0.26
CA GLU A 386 -26.04 -5.96 0.82
C GLU A 386 -24.96 -5.71 1.88
N ILE A 387 -25.22 -6.09 3.13
CA ILE A 387 -24.24 -5.93 4.22
C ILE A 387 -23.67 -7.29 4.53
N ILE A 388 -22.35 -7.43 4.39
CA ILE A 388 -21.61 -8.61 4.81
C ILE A 388 -20.83 -8.22 6.06
N GLY A 389 -21.33 -8.60 7.23
CA GLY A 389 -20.63 -8.45 8.50
C GLY A 389 -19.91 -9.73 8.89
N PHE A 390 -18.74 -9.61 9.51
CA PHE A 390 -18.07 -10.73 10.17
C PHE A 390 -18.63 -10.89 11.59
N GLY A 391 -19.64 -11.75 11.75
CA GLY A 391 -20.08 -12.28 13.05
C GLY A 391 -21.35 -11.68 13.67
N ASN A 392 -22.52 -12.18 13.25
CA ASN A 392 -23.59 -12.72 14.12
C ASN A 392 -24.78 -13.18 13.24
N PRO A 393 -25.52 -14.23 13.62
CA PRO A 393 -26.61 -14.80 12.81
C PRO A 393 -27.75 -13.77 12.59
N PRO A 394 -28.58 -13.97 11.54
CA PRO A 394 -29.57 -12.98 11.11
C PRO A 394 -30.59 -12.68 12.21
N TRP A 395 -30.77 -11.40 12.48
CA TRP A 395 -31.91 -10.87 13.25
C TRP A 395 -33.21 -11.23 12.51
N LYS A 396 -34.15 -11.85 13.24
CA LYS A 396 -35.56 -11.93 12.86
C LYS A 396 -36.29 -10.66 13.28
#